data_AF-A0A6J3MCF0-F1
#
_entry.id   AF-A0A6J3MCF0-F1
#
_cell.length_a   1.000
_cell.length_b   1.000
_cell.length_c   1.000
_cell.angle_alpha   90.00
_cell.angle_beta   90.00
_cell.angle_gamma   90.00
#
_symmetry.space_group_name_H-M   'P 1'
#
loop_
_entity.id
_entity.type
_entity.pdbx_description
1 polymer ?
#
loop_
_entity_poly.entity_id
_entity_poly.type
_entity_poly.pdbx_seq_one_letter_code
_entity_poly.pdbx_strand_id
1 'polypeptide(L)'
;MKQGAKSAGMEDIPKAPPPETPPPATASIPDRNICHEISGDYWVMSRDVAVSNVKDFCGQTEHSKKYNVGSVNELELSVKNNNDDSRSPKDSPSCVERFQNAVIDGCDGDDAVNNPHNYKFGSTLTTGDGWEYRMTPLSRQVNELNCDASYRFFWDGFEIRGKNWREAELGAGGEGLLKELRGCGVVSDWKFEQTPNDCCFQWYSSGSLPIGTRDCVGRAVQNAGASSPGNCWGPNRRGLRRRDNIDNWPGYGDSSRHVFENVTSA
;
A
#
# COMPACT_ATOMS: atom_id res chain seq x y z
N MET A 1 67.44 79.06 3.45
CA MET A 1 66.58 77.93 3.84
C MET A 1 65.47 77.78 2.81
N LYS A 2 65.45 76.69 2.05
CA LYS A 2 64.27 76.07 1.43
C LYS A 2 64.72 74.69 0.92
N GLN A 3 64.26 73.65 1.60
CA GLN A 3 64.56 72.24 1.32
C GLN A 3 63.77 71.79 0.09
N GLY A 4 64.43 71.08 -0.83
CA GLY A 4 63.81 70.44 -1.99
C GLY A 4 63.20 69.09 -1.62
N ALA A 5 61.95 68.87 -2.01
CA ALA A 5 61.27 67.59 -1.89
C ALA A 5 61.46 66.77 -3.18
N LYS A 6 62.04 65.59 -3.04
CA LYS A 6 62.14 64.54 -4.08
C LYS A 6 60.80 63.82 -4.16
N SER A 7 60.17 63.81 -5.33
CA SER A 7 59.01 62.96 -5.65
C SER A 7 59.52 61.54 -5.96
N ALA A 8 59.00 60.55 -5.24
CA ALA A 8 59.24 59.14 -5.47
C ALA A 8 58.34 58.61 -6.60
N GLY A 9 58.92 57.80 -7.48
CA GLY A 9 58.22 57.14 -8.58
C GLY A 9 57.20 56.12 -8.09
N MET A 10 56.04 56.10 -8.74
CA MET A 10 54.97 55.13 -8.56
C MET A 10 55.35 53.86 -9.35
N GLU A 11 55.60 52.76 -8.65
CA GLU A 11 55.80 51.44 -9.28
C GLU A 11 54.46 50.88 -9.78
N ASP A 12 54.45 50.44 -11.04
CA ASP A 12 53.31 49.76 -11.68
C ASP A 12 53.01 48.42 -11.00
N ILE A 13 51.81 48.30 -10.43
CA ILE A 13 51.29 47.06 -9.85
C ILE A 13 50.76 46.17 -11.00
N PRO A 14 51.23 44.91 -11.15
CA PRO A 14 50.71 44.01 -12.16
C PRO A 14 49.24 43.67 -11.89
N LYS A 15 48.39 43.94 -12.89
CA LYS A 15 46.96 43.62 -12.86
C LYS A 15 46.77 42.11 -12.84
N ALA A 16 46.11 41.59 -11.81
CA ALA A 16 45.78 40.17 -11.69
C ALA A 16 44.93 39.69 -12.89
N PRO A 17 45.15 38.46 -13.39
CA PRO A 17 44.34 37.89 -14.45
C PRO A 17 42.87 37.75 -14.02
N PRO A 18 41.91 37.93 -14.93
CA PRO A 18 40.50 37.79 -14.62
C PRO A 18 40.18 36.37 -14.13
N PRO A 19 39.22 36.21 -13.19
CA PRO A 19 38.82 34.90 -12.70
C PRO A 19 38.30 34.05 -13.88
N GLU A 20 38.85 32.84 -14.00
CA GLU A 20 38.40 31.86 -14.99
C GLU A 20 36.92 31.54 -14.76
N THR A 21 36.12 31.68 -15.81
CA THR A 21 34.70 31.33 -15.81
C THR A 21 34.56 29.85 -15.48
N PRO A 22 33.75 29.45 -14.48
CA PRO A 22 33.54 28.04 -14.18
C PRO A 22 33.01 27.31 -15.42
N PRO A 23 33.46 26.06 -15.67
CA PRO A 23 33.03 25.30 -16.83
C PRO A 23 31.49 25.14 -16.83
N PRO A 24 30.85 25.11 -18.00
CA PRO A 24 29.40 24.93 -18.09
C PRO A 24 29.00 23.65 -17.35
N ALA A 25 28.05 23.75 -16.43
CA ALA A 25 27.48 22.58 -15.78
C ALA A 25 26.90 21.67 -16.86
N THR A 26 27.47 20.46 -17.01
CA THR A 26 26.96 19.43 -17.91
C THR A 26 25.51 19.18 -17.53
N ALA A 27 24.56 19.36 -18.46
CA ALA A 27 23.15 19.12 -18.21
C ALA A 27 22.97 17.65 -17.77
N SER A 28 22.62 17.44 -16.49
CA SER A 28 22.34 16.12 -15.94
C SER A 28 21.06 15.58 -16.58
N ILE A 29 21.09 14.33 -17.05
CA ILE A 29 19.89 13.62 -17.51
C ILE A 29 18.91 13.57 -16.33
N PRO A 30 17.64 13.99 -16.48
CA PRO A 30 16.68 13.96 -15.39
C PRO A 30 16.28 12.52 -15.05
N ASP A 31 16.00 12.29 -13.77
CA ASP A 31 15.45 11.03 -13.29
C ASP A 31 14.05 10.78 -13.87
N ARG A 32 13.75 9.53 -14.19
CA ARG A 32 12.46 9.09 -14.74
C ARG A 32 11.88 7.98 -13.87
N ASN A 33 10.71 8.20 -13.32
CA ASN A 33 9.98 7.21 -12.52
C ASN A 33 8.74 6.72 -13.28
N ILE A 34 8.64 5.41 -13.54
CA ILE A 34 7.50 4.79 -14.21
C ILE A 34 6.75 3.94 -13.18
N CYS A 35 5.62 4.45 -12.71
CA CYS A 35 4.76 3.78 -11.74
C CYS A 35 4.10 2.54 -12.33
N HIS A 36 3.99 1.49 -11.51
CA HIS A 36 3.07 0.40 -11.81
C HIS A 36 1.64 0.91 -11.56
N GLU A 37 0.71 0.63 -12.48
CA GLU A 37 -0.66 1.17 -12.43
C GLU A 37 -1.38 0.80 -11.12
N ILE A 38 -2.04 1.77 -10.49
CA ILE A 38 -2.81 1.63 -9.23
C ILE A 38 -4.03 0.68 -9.40
N SER A 39 -4.36 0.29 -10.64
CA SER A 39 -5.42 -0.67 -10.97
C SER A 39 -4.97 -2.14 -11.02
N GLY A 40 -3.72 -2.45 -10.66
CA GLY A 40 -3.17 -3.80 -10.75
C GLY A 40 -3.71 -4.75 -9.66
N ASP A 41 -3.87 -6.04 -10.01
CA ASP A 41 -4.11 -7.13 -9.06
C ASP A 41 -2.90 -7.36 -8.10
N TYR A 42 -1.87 -6.52 -8.12
CA TYR A 42 -0.57 -6.77 -7.50
C TYR A 42 -0.14 -5.56 -6.68
N TRP A 43 -0.01 -5.76 -5.37
CA TRP A 43 0.45 -4.72 -4.44
C TRP A 43 1.05 -5.34 -3.19
N VAL A 44 1.87 -4.54 -2.51
CA VAL A 44 2.41 -4.85 -1.18
C VAL A 44 1.62 -4.06 -0.16
N MET A 45 1.09 -4.74 0.85
CA MET A 45 0.22 -4.13 1.86
C MET A 45 0.98 -3.20 2.81
N SER A 46 2.13 -3.65 3.29
CA SER A 46 2.89 -2.93 4.31
C SER A 46 4.05 -2.17 3.69
N ARG A 47 3.95 -0.84 3.73
CA ARG A 47 5.05 0.08 3.43
C ARG A 47 6.31 -0.28 4.21
N ASP A 48 6.18 -0.45 5.53
CA ASP A 48 7.33 -0.61 6.41
C ASP A 48 8.04 -1.94 6.18
N VAL A 49 7.29 -3.00 5.85
CA VAL A 49 7.88 -4.27 5.40
C VAL A 49 8.65 -4.08 4.09
N ALA A 50 8.10 -3.36 3.11
CA ALA A 50 8.81 -3.07 1.86
C ALA A 50 10.11 -2.27 2.10
N VAL A 51 10.05 -1.23 2.94
CA VAL A 51 11.23 -0.43 3.32
C VAL A 51 12.26 -1.26 4.08
N SER A 52 11.83 -2.18 4.96
CA SER A 52 12.73 -3.11 5.65
C SER A 52 13.44 -4.04 4.67
N ASN A 53 12.72 -4.59 3.69
CA ASN A 53 13.30 -5.43 2.63
C ASN A 53 14.32 -4.65 1.78
N VAL A 54 14.06 -3.37 1.49
CA VAL A 54 14.99 -2.50 0.77
C VAL A 54 16.30 -2.31 1.54
N LYS A 55 16.23 -2.11 2.87
CA LYS A 55 17.45 -1.98 3.70
C LYS A 55 18.30 -3.24 3.65
N ASP A 56 17.66 -4.40 3.71
CA ASP A 56 18.35 -5.70 3.54
C ASP A 56 18.95 -5.84 2.13
N PHE A 57 18.15 -5.56 1.09
CA PHE A 57 18.54 -5.70 -0.32
C PHE A 57 19.70 -4.79 -0.73
N CYS A 58 19.64 -3.50 -0.37
CA CYS A 58 20.70 -2.53 -0.64
C CYS A 58 22.03 -2.89 0.06
N GLY A 59 21.99 -3.77 1.06
CA GLY A 59 23.17 -4.34 1.71
C GLY A 59 23.74 -5.58 1.03
N GLN A 60 23.26 -5.98 -0.15
CA GLN A 60 23.60 -7.26 -0.82
C GLN A 60 24.23 -7.07 -2.20
N THR A 61 24.89 -8.13 -2.70
CA THR A 61 25.54 -8.13 -4.01
C THR A 61 24.61 -8.63 -5.13
N GLU A 62 23.49 -9.25 -4.79
CA GLU A 62 22.53 -9.78 -5.76
C GLU A 62 21.75 -8.64 -6.42
N HIS A 63 21.70 -8.63 -7.75
CA HIS A 63 20.98 -7.58 -8.51
C HIS A 63 19.45 -7.71 -8.44
N SER A 64 18.93 -8.86 -8.02
CA SER A 64 17.51 -9.08 -7.80
C SER A 64 17.29 -10.06 -6.66
N LYS A 65 16.27 -9.81 -5.83
CA LYS A 65 15.88 -10.72 -4.75
C LYS A 65 14.39 -10.66 -4.45
N LYS A 66 13.82 -11.84 -4.20
CA LYS A 66 12.43 -12.00 -3.76
C LYS A 66 12.35 -12.02 -2.24
N TYR A 67 11.31 -11.37 -1.73
CA TYR A 67 11.03 -11.26 -0.30
C TYR A 67 9.61 -11.72 0.01
N ASN A 68 9.42 -12.20 1.24
CA ASN A 68 8.12 -12.56 1.80
C ASN A 68 7.31 -13.54 0.92
N VAL A 69 7.98 -14.55 0.35
CA VAL A 69 7.38 -15.52 -0.58
C VAL A 69 6.13 -16.17 0.02
N GLY A 70 5.04 -16.17 -0.75
CA GLY A 70 3.76 -16.76 -0.34
C GLY A 70 2.92 -15.87 0.59
N SER A 71 3.27 -14.60 0.77
CA SER A 71 2.52 -13.65 1.61
C SER A 71 1.88 -12.52 0.79
N VAL A 72 1.02 -11.74 1.44
CA VAL A 72 0.45 -10.50 0.88
C VAL A 72 1.49 -9.40 0.64
N ASN A 73 2.68 -9.53 1.23
CA ASN A 73 3.80 -8.60 1.06
C ASN A 73 4.90 -9.16 0.15
N GLU A 74 4.58 -10.20 -0.66
CA GLU A 74 5.53 -10.78 -1.58
C GLU A 74 5.92 -9.78 -2.68
N LEU A 75 7.22 -9.56 -2.83
CA LEU A 75 7.78 -8.63 -3.79
C LEU A 75 9.14 -9.09 -4.30
N GLU A 76 9.54 -8.55 -5.44
CA GLU A 76 10.90 -8.61 -5.98
C GLU A 76 11.50 -7.20 -6.02
N LEU A 77 12.70 -7.05 -5.47
CA LEU A 77 13.51 -5.85 -5.62
C LEU A 77 14.62 -6.15 -6.61
N SER A 78 14.91 -5.20 -7.49
CA SER A 78 16.06 -5.29 -8.38
C SER A 78 16.74 -3.93 -8.58
N VAL A 79 18.07 -3.98 -8.71
CA VAL A 79 18.92 -2.83 -9.02
C VAL A 79 20.00 -3.25 -10.01
N LYS A 80 20.19 -2.41 -11.03
CA LYS A 80 21.30 -2.53 -11.98
C LYS A 80 21.85 -1.15 -12.32
N ASN A 81 23.11 -1.09 -12.70
CA ASN A 81 23.69 0.09 -13.32
C ASN A 81 23.79 -0.16 -14.83
N ASN A 82 23.04 0.60 -15.62
CA ASN A 82 22.98 0.46 -17.07
C ASN A 82 24.31 0.80 -17.79
N ASN A 83 25.27 1.40 -17.08
CA ASN A 83 26.60 1.71 -17.60
C ASN A 83 27.67 0.69 -17.15
N ASP A 84 27.39 -0.12 -16.11
CA ASP A 84 28.35 -1.01 -15.48
C ASP A 84 27.66 -2.16 -14.73
N ASP A 85 27.44 -3.29 -15.41
CA ASP A 85 26.77 -4.47 -14.85
C ASP A 85 27.55 -5.14 -13.69
N SER A 86 28.81 -4.77 -13.44
CA SER A 86 29.56 -5.29 -12.30
C SER A 86 29.15 -4.65 -10.97
N ARG A 87 28.40 -3.53 -11.02
CA ARG A 87 27.97 -2.79 -9.83
C ARG A 87 26.71 -3.37 -9.24
N SER A 88 26.78 -3.64 -7.94
CA SER A 88 25.71 -4.23 -7.16
C SER A 88 24.88 -3.18 -6.42
N PRO A 89 23.76 -3.55 -5.78
CA PRO A 89 22.97 -2.62 -4.97
C PRO A 89 23.79 -1.86 -3.90
N LYS A 90 24.84 -2.48 -3.31
CA LYS A 90 25.72 -1.82 -2.33
C LYS A 90 26.51 -0.65 -2.90
N ASP A 91 26.79 -0.68 -4.20
CA ASP A 91 27.60 0.33 -4.88
C ASP A 91 26.78 1.57 -5.29
N SER A 92 25.45 1.51 -5.11
CA SER A 92 24.54 2.61 -5.42
C SER A 92 24.54 3.66 -4.28
N PRO A 93 24.87 4.94 -4.55
CA PRO A 93 25.15 5.97 -3.54
C PRO A 93 23.97 6.33 -2.63
N SER A 94 22.73 6.07 -3.07
CA SER A 94 21.50 6.35 -2.29
C SER A 94 20.47 5.24 -2.47
N CYS A 95 20.91 3.97 -2.46
CA CYS A 95 20.02 2.84 -2.79
C CYS A 95 18.72 2.83 -1.98
N VAL A 96 18.81 2.96 -0.66
CA VAL A 96 17.64 2.94 0.24
C VAL A 96 16.71 4.13 0.00
N GLU A 97 17.26 5.34 -0.09
CA GLU A 97 16.48 6.57 -0.26
C GLU A 97 15.76 6.60 -1.62
N ARG A 98 16.41 6.14 -2.69
CA ARG A 98 15.81 6.09 -4.03
C ARG A 98 14.67 5.09 -4.10
N PHE A 99 14.84 3.91 -3.48
CA PHE A 99 13.75 2.97 -3.35
C PHE A 99 12.59 3.55 -2.53
N GLN A 100 12.87 4.09 -1.35
CA GLN A 100 11.81 4.57 -0.46
C GLN A 100 11.04 5.74 -1.10
N ASN A 101 11.74 6.80 -1.51
CA ASN A 101 11.08 8.05 -1.89
C ASN A 101 10.45 8.02 -3.28
N ALA A 102 11.03 7.26 -4.22
CA ALA A 102 10.56 7.23 -5.60
C ALA A 102 9.87 5.91 -5.95
N VAL A 103 10.46 4.77 -5.58
CA VAL A 103 9.93 3.46 -6.01
C VAL A 103 8.75 2.99 -5.17
N ILE A 104 8.81 3.22 -3.86
CA ILE A 104 7.73 2.87 -2.93
C ILE A 104 6.75 4.04 -2.87
N ASP A 105 7.18 5.19 -2.33
CA ASP A 105 6.30 6.31 -1.99
C ASP A 105 6.02 7.30 -3.15
N GLY A 106 6.74 7.17 -4.27
CA GLY A 106 6.65 8.13 -5.37
C GLY A 106 5.49 7.87 -6.34
N CYS A 107 4.80 6.73 -6.18
CA CYS A 107 3.85 6.20 -7.17
C CYS A 107 2.50 5.78 -6.59
N ASP A 108 2.36 5.85 -5.28
CA ASP A 108 1.20 5.48 -4.48
C ASP A 108 0.59 6.69 -3.75
N GLY A 109 1.17 7.88 -4.00
CA GLY A 109 0.99 9.10 -3.24
C GLY A 109 -0.47 9.51 -3.11
N ASP A 110 -1.04 9.23 -1.94
CA ASP A 110 -2.21 9.89 -1.38
C ASP A 110 -3.46 9.88 -2.29
N ASP A 111 -3.60 8.83 -3.13
CA ASP A 111 -4.82 8.62 -3.88
C ASP A 111 -5.90 8.05 -2.94
N ALA A 112 -6.55 8.93 -2.19
CA ALA A 112 -7.63 8.57 -1.28
C ALA A 112 -8.85 7.93 -1.99
N VAL A 113 -8.91 7.96 -3.32
CA VAL A 113 -10.03 7.41 -4.10
C VAL A 113 -9.71 6.00 -4.60
N ASN A 114 -8.53 5.78 -5.17
CA ASN A 114 -8.14 4.49 -5.77
C ASN A 114 -7.13 3.70 -4.93
N ASN A 115 -6.48 4.33 -3.94
CA ASN A 115 -5.54 3.71 -3.00
C ASN A 115 -5.68 4.23 -1.55
N PRO A 116 -6.88 4.20 -0.95
CA PRO A 116 -7.10 4.75 0.40
C PRO A 116 -6.33 4.01 1.50
N HIS A 117 -5.90 2.79 1.24
CA HIS A 117 -5.09 1.99 2.15
C HIS A 117 -3.58 2.18 1.95
N ASN A 118 -3.17 3.06 1.04
CA ASN A 118 -1.77 3.37 0.77
C ASN A 118 -0.92 2.13 0.45
N TYR A 119 -1.48 1.21 -0.33
CA TYR A 119 -0.81 0.02 -0.84
C TYR A 119 0.29 0.38 -1.82
N LYS A 120 1.31 -0.46 -1.89
CA LYS A 120 2.54 -0.19 -2.65
C LYS A 120 2.55 -1.01 -3.93
N PHE A 121 2.31 -0.34 -5.05
CA PHE A 121 2.30 -0.94 -6.39
C PHE A 121 3.72 -1.02 -6.99
N GLY A 122 4.64 -0.23 -6.46
CA GLY A 122 6.02 -0.16 -6.92
C GLY A 122 6.16 0.62 -8.23
N SER A 123 7.39 0.68 -8.70
CA SER A 123 7.73 1.40 -9.92
C SER A 123 9.05 0.89 -10.50
N THR A 124 9.42 1.46 -11.64
CA THR A 124 10.78 1.44 -12.17
C THR A 124 11.31 2.86 -12.22
N LEU A 125 12.32 3.17 -11.40
CA LEU A 125 13.06 4.42 -11.42
C LEU A 125 14.33 4.24 -12.23
N THR A 126 14.55 5.09 -13.24
CA THR A 126 15.84 5.24 -13.93
C THR A 126 16.42 6.61 -13.61
N THR A 127 17.65 6.65 -13.13
CA THR A 127 18.30 7.89 -12.71
C THR A 127 19.33 8.39 -13.71
N GLY A 128 19.64 9.68 -13.67
CA GLY A 128 20.59 10.31 -14.59
C GLY A 128 22.02 9.77 -14.53
N ASP A 129 22.39 9.17 -13.41
CA ASP A 129 23.68 8.47 -13.19
C ASP A 129 23.67 7.01 -13.65
N GLY A 130 22.60 6.58 -14.33
CA GLY A 130 22.51 5.29 -15.03
C GLY A 130 22.02 4.13 -14.18
N TRP A 131 21.55 4.36 -12.95
CA TRP A 131 20.96 3.30 -12.14
C TRP A 131 19.50 3.08 -12.49
N GLU A 132 19.07 1.82 -12.42
CA GLU A 132 17.67 1.43 -12.50
C GLU A 132 17.29 0.69 -11.21
N TYR A 133 16.23 1.16 -10.55
CA TYR A 133 15.68 0.58 -9.33
C TYR A 133 14.26 0.14 -9.62
N ARG A 134 13.92 -1.10 -9.26
CA ARG A 134 12.59 -1.64 -9.53
C ARG A 134 12.06 -2.44 -8.36
N MET A 135 10.83 -2.16 -7.97
CA MET A 135 10.05 -2.97 -7.03
C MET A 135 8.86 -3.56 -7.77
N THR A 136 8.77 -4.88 -7.83
CA THR A 136 7.64 -5.59 -8.43
C THR A 136 6.89 -6.34 -7.35
N PRO A 137 5.67 -5.92 -6.97
CA PRO A 137 4.79 -6.76 -6.16
C PRO A 137 4.49 -8.06 -6.92
N LEU A 138 4.61 -9.19 -6.24
CA LEU A 138 4.38 -10.51 -6.82
C LEU A 138 3.10 -11.17 -6.29
N SER A 139 2.61 -10.70 -5.15
CA SER A 139 1.37 -11.19 -4.58
C SER A 139 0.20 -10.71 -5.41
N ARG A 140 -0.40 -11.62 -6.18
CA ARG A 140 -1.67 -11.36 -6.84
C ARG A 140 -2.76 -11.37 -5.79
N GLN A 141 -3.24 -10.20 -5.41
CA GLN A 141 -4.46 -10.05 -4.66
C GLN A 141 -5.60 -10.30 -5.63
N VAL A 142 -6.03 -11.56 -5.66
CA VAL A 142 -7.13 -11.98 -6.52
C VAL A 142 -8.31 -11.05 -6.22
N ASN A 143 -8.68 -10.23 -7.20
CA ASN A 143 -9.87 -9.39 -7.24
C ASN A 143 -11.18 -10.21 -7.25
N GLU A 144 -11.15 -11.42 -6.68
CA GLU A 144 -12.35 -12.18 -6.38
C GLU A 144 -13.04 -11.50 -5.20
N LEU A 145 -14.15 -10.83 -5.52
CA LEU A 145 -15.15 -10.41 -4.55
C LEU A 145 -15.53 -11.61 -3.70
N ASN A 146 -15.00 -11.67 -2.47
CA ASN A 146 -15.30 -12.71 -1.50
C ASN A 146 -16.15 -12.11 -0.39
N CYS A 147 -17.03 -12.93 0.16
CA CYS A 147 -18.00 -12.48 1.13
C CYS A 147 -18.53 -13.68 1.90
N ASP A 148 -18.79 -13.49 3.18
CA ASP A 148 -19.51 -14.46 3.98
C ASP A 148 -20.47 -13.73 4.91
N ALA A 149 -21.72 -14.18 4.95
CA ALA A 149 -22.72 -13.64 5.87
C ALA A 149 -23.37 -14.77 6.66
N SER A 150 -23.37 -14.62 7.97
CA SER A 150 -24.05 -15.51 8.90
C SER A 150 -25.16 -14.76 9.63
N TYR A 151 -26.28 -15.44 9.87
CA TYR A 151 -27.38 -14.92 10.68
C TYR A 151 -27.60 -15.87 11.85
N ARG A 152 -27.43 -15.36 13.07
CA ARG A 152 -27.64 -16.12 14.31
C ARG A 152 -29.08 -15.94 14.77
N PHE A 153 -29.93 -16.86 14.35
CA PHE A 153 -31.38 -16.83 14.60
C PHE A 153 -31.78 -16.66 16.07
N PHE A 154 -31.00 -17.18 17.03
CA PHE A 154 -31.33 -17.08 18.46
C PHE A 154 -30.99 -15.73 19.10
N TRP A 155 -30.18 -14.91 18.43
CA TRP A 155 -29.71 -13.62 18.96
C TRP A 155 -30.04 -12.45 18.03
N ASP A 156 -30.77 -12.73 16.94
CA ASP A 156 -31.13 -11.73 15.92
C ASP A 156 -29.95 -10.96 15.33
N GLY A 157 -28.75 -11.53 15.49
CA GLY A 157 -27.49 -10.96 15.08
C GLY A 157 -27.11 -11.42 13.67
N PHE A 158 -26.53 -10.50 12.90
CA PHE A 158 -25.81 -10.82 11.67
C PHE A 158 -24.32 -10.57 11.85
N GLU A 159 -23.53 -11.34 11.11
CA GLU A 159 -22.11 -11.09 10.91
C GLU A 159 -21.84 -11.18 9.42
N ILE A 160 -21.16 -10.18 8.86
CA ILE A 160 -20.83 -10.11 7.44
C ILE A 160 -19.35 -9.79 7.32
N ARG A 161 -18.64 -10.55 6.48
CA ARG A 161 -17.25 -10.31 6.09
C ARG A 161 -17.19 -10.10 4.60
N GLY A 162 -16.25 -9.28 4.15
CA GLY A 162 -16.05 -9.09 2.73
C GLY A 162 -14.61 -8.81 2.36
N LYS A 163 -14.32 -9.04 1.08
CA LYS A 163 -13.05 -8.76 0.41
C LYS A 163 -13.35 -8.16 -0.94
N ASN A 164 -12.62 -7.11 -1.30
CA ASN A 164 -12.65 -6.44 -2.60
C ASN A 164 -14.05 -5.90 -2.98
N TRP A 165 -14.85 -5.50 -1.98
CA TRP A 165 -16.09 -4.77 -2.25
C TRP A 165 -15.76 -3.37 -2.73
N ARG A 166 -16.57 -2.86 -3.67
CA ARG A 166 -16.38 -1.51 -4.20
C ARG A 166 -16.57 -0.52 -3.08
N GLU A 167 -15.52 0.22 -2.75
CA GLU A 167 -15.55 1.18 -1.64
C GLU A 167 -16.56 2.31 -1.87
N ALA A 168 -16.78 2.71 -3.13
CA ALA A 168 -17.85 3.65 -3.48
C ALA A 168 -19.25 3.15 -3.09
N GLU A 169 -19.44 1.84 -2.97
CA GLU A 169 -20.70 1.19 -2.59
C GLU A 169 -20.72 0.79 -1.10
N LEU A 170 -19.56 0.42 -0.52
CA LEU A 170 -19.43 0.01 0.87
C LEU A 170 -19.26 1.19 1.86
N GLY A 171 -18.47 2.20 1.50
CA GLY A 171 -18.01 3.27 2.40
C GLY A 171 -16.84 2.86 3.30
N ALA A 172 -16.06 3.84 3.77
CA ALA A 172 -14.86 3.62 4.59
C ALA A 172 -15.15 2.94 5.94
N GLY A 173 -16.35 3.17 6.49
CA GLY A 173 -16.85 2.57 7.73
C GLY A 173 -18.03 1.60 7.51
N GLY A 174 -18.22 1.11 6.28
CA GLY A 174 -19.34 0.24 5.92
C GLY A 174 -20.70 0.95 5.86
N GLU A 175 -20.73 2.27 5.69
CA GLU A 175 -21.96 3.08 5.70
C GLU A 175 -22.94 2.66 4.60
N GLY A 176 -22.44 2.26 3.43
CA GLY A 176 -23.26 1.76 2.34
C GLY A 176 -23.93 0.44 2.69
N LEU A 177 -23.20 -0.48 3.32
CA LEU A 177 -23.78 -1.72 3.84
C LEU A 177 -24.79 -1.45 4.96
N LEU A 178 -24.47 -0.58 5.91
CA LEU A 178 -25.39 -0.18 6.98
C LEU A 178 -26.69 0.45 6.43
N LYS A 179 -26.58 1.29 5.40
CA LYS A 179 -27.73 1.90 4.74
C LYS A 179 -28.66 0.84 4.15
N GLU A 180 -28.11 -0.13 3.41
CA GLU A 180 -28.90 -1.20 2.82
C GLU A 180 -29.52 -2.11 3.90
N LEU A 181 -28.79 -2.41 4.98
CA LEU A 181 -29.30 -3.18 6.11
C LEU A 181 -30.41 -2.45 6.86
N ARG A 182 -30.36 -1.12 6.96
CA ARG A 182 -31.46 -0.31 7.53
C ARG A 182 -32.73 -0.36 6.70
N GLY A 183 -32.64 -0.73 5.42
CA GLY A 183 -33.81 -1.07 4.59
C GLY A 183 -34.52 -2.34 5.05
N CYS A 184 -33.84 -3.22 5.80
CA CYS A 184 -34.40 -4.45 6.36
C CYS A 184 -35.04 -4.29 7.73
N GLY A 185 -34.76 -3.18 8.43
CA GLY A 185 -35.26 -2.91 9.77
C GLY A 185 -34.31 -2.01 10.57
N VAL A 186 -34.64 -1.79 11.84
CA VAL A 186 -33.77 -1.06 12.75
C VAL A 186 -32.54 -1.92 13.04
N VAL A 187 -31.36 -1.43 12.63
CA VAL A 187 -30.07 -2.05 12.97
C VAL A 187 -29.62 -1.53 14.33
N SER A 188 -29.44 -2.43 15.30
CA SER A 188 -28.78 -2.12 16.59
C SER A 188 -27.38 -2.74 16.65
N ASP A 189 -26.56 -2.27 17.59
CA ASP A 189 -25.23 -2.84 17.88
C ASP A 189 -24.30 -2.93 16.67
N TRP A 190 -24.44 -1.98 15.74
CA TRP A 190 -23.63 -1.92 14.53
C TRP A 190 -22.15 -1.80 14.87
N LYS A 191 -21.37 -2.70 14.28
CA LYS A 191 -19.92 -2.71 14.35
C LYS A 191 -19.39 -2.92 12.94
N PHE A 192 -18.38 -2.14 12.56
CA PHE A 192 -17.63 -2.33 11.33
C PHE A 192 -16.15 -2.16 11.65
N GLU A 193 -15.33 -3.11 11.21
CA GLU A 193 -13.90 -3.15 11.48
C GLU A 193 -13.15 -3.61 10.23
N GLN A 194 -12.06 -2.94 9.93
CA GLN A 194 -11.10 -3.42 8.94
C GLN A 194 -10.30 -4.59 9.55
N THR A 195 -10.00 -5.60 8.75
CA THR A 195 -9.26 -6.80 9.16
C THR A 195 -7.98 -6.96 8.33
N PRO A 196 -7.02 -6.01 8.39
CA PRO A 196 -5.84 -6.00 7.52
C PRO A 196 -4.91 -7.21 7.73
N ASN A 197 -5.02 -7.87 8.89
CA ASN A 197 -4.24 -9.06 9.22
C ASN A 197 -4.96 -10.38 8.84
N ASP A 198 -6.16 -10.31 8.27
CA ASP A 198 -6.89 -11.48 7.79
C ASP A 198 -6.51 -11.78 6.33
N CYS A 199 -6.10 -13.04 6.07
CA CYS A 199 -5.71 -13.50 4.73
C CYS A 199 -6.81 -13.39 3.67
N CYS A 200 -8.05 -13.42 4.15
CA CYS A 200 -9.17 -13.98 3.43
C CYS A 200 -10.33 -12.98 3.34
N PHE A 201 -10.40 -12.02 4.26
CA PHE A 201 -11.32 -10.89 4.26
C PHE A 201 -10.60 -9.57 4.60
N GLN A 202 -11.07 -8.46 4.05
CA GLN A 202 -10.51 -7.13 4.31
C GLN A 202 -11.25 -6.40 5.43
N TRP A 203 -12.50 -6.77 5.70
CA TRP A 203 -13.32 -6.16 6.73
C TRP A 203 -14.33 -7.15 7.31
N TYR A 204 -14.83 -6.80 8.49
CA TYR A 204 -15.84 -7.49 9.25
C TYR A 204 -16.90 -6.48 9.70
N SER A 205 -18.16 -6.91 9.74
CA SER A 205 -19.24 -6.16 10.32
C SER A 205 -20.20 -7.06 11.07
N SER A 206 -20.86 -6.50 12.07
CA SER A 206 -21.91 -7.18 12.82
C SER A 206 -22.94 -6.19 13.35
N GLY A 207 -24.07 -6.73 13.79
CA GLY A 207 -25.16 -5.98 14.38
C GLY A 207 -26.39 -6.86 14.53
N SER A 208 -27.49 -6.26 14.97
CA SER A 208 -28.75 -6.98 15.17
C SER A 208 -29.85 -6.38 14.31
N LEU A 209 -30.76 -7.23 13.83
CA LEU A 209 -31.93 -6.85 13.02
C LEU A 209 -33.19 -7.55 13.55
N PRO A 210 -34.40 -7.04 13.28
CA PRO A 210 -35.61 -7.74 13.69
C PRO A 210 -35.68 -9.20 13.20
N ILE A 211 -36.32 -10.07 13.99
CA ILE A 211 -36.52 -11.50 13.67
C ILE A 211 -37.10 -11.65 12.26
N GLY A 212 -36.55 -12.61 11.50
CA GLY A 212 -37.09 -13.00 10.19
C GLY A 212 -36.54 -12.19 9.01
N THR A 213 -35.52 -11.35 9.22
CA THR A 213 -34.92 -10.50 8.18
C THR A 213 -33.75 -11.15 7.41
N ARG A 214 -33.47 -12.44 7.64
CA ARG A 214 -32.35 -13.18 7.02
C ARG A 214 -32.27 -13.00 5.50
N ASP A 215 -33.39 -13.18 4.80
CA ASP A 215 -33.43 -13.03 3.33
C ASP A 215 -33.18 -11.59 2.88
N CYS A 216 -33.49 -10.62 3.74
CA CYS A 216 -33.22 -9.22 3.49
C CYS A 216 -31.74 -8.88 3.66
N VAL A 217 -31.07 -9.41 4.70
CA VAL A 217 -29.62 -9.22 4.92
C VAL A 217 -28.82 -9.61 3.68
N GLY A 218 -29.10 -10.78 3.10
CA GLY A 218 -28.38 -11.20 1.90
C GLY A 218 -28.65 -10.33 0.66
N ARG A 219 -29.84 -9.71 0.55
CA ARG A 219 -30.12 -8.71 -0.50
C ARG A 219 -29.40 -7.40 -0.23
N ALA A 220 -29.39 -6.92 1.02
CA ALA A 220 -28.67 -5.73 1.42
C ALA A 220 -27.17 -5.83 1.12
N VAL A 221 -26.59 -7.00 1.41
CA VAL A 221 -25.20 -7.35 1.07
C VAL A 221 -24.92 -7.28 -0.43
N GLN A 222 -25.84 -7.76 -1.28
CA GLN A 222 -25.70 -7.64 -2.74
C GLN A 222 -25.78 -6.19 -3.20
N ASN A 223 -26.77 -5.44 -2.70
CA ASN A 223 -26.94 -4.03 -3.07
C ASN A 223 -25.76 -3.16 -2.64
N ALA A 224 -25.08 -3.54 -1.56
CA ALA A 224 -23.89 -2.87 -1.05
C ALA A 224 -22.59 -3.28 -1.79
N GLY A 225 -22.69 -4.12 -2.83
CA GLY A 225 -21.58 -4.38 -3.76
C GLY A 225 -21.04 -5.80 -3.78
N ALA A 226 -21.72 -6.77 -3.14
CA ALA A 226 -21.31 -8.18 -3.23
C ALA A 226 -21.58 -8.79 -4.62
N SER A 227 -20.68 -9.68 -5.06
CA SER A 227 -20.66 -10.24 -6.42
C SER A 227 -21.87 -11.12 -6.79
N SER A 228 -22.65 -11.68 -5.85
CA SER A 228 -23.89 -12.39 -6.18
C SER A 228 -24.71 -12.88 -4.97
N PRO A 229 -26.02 -13.15 -5.14
CA PRO A 229 -26.88 -13.82 -4.16
C PRO A 229 -26.45 -15.23 -3.75
N GLY A 230 -25.42 -15.83 -4.35
CA GLY A 230 -24.97 -17.19 -4.04
C GLY A 230 -23.72 -17.27 -3.17
N ASN A 231 -22.93 -16.20 -3.09
CA ASN A 231 -21.58 -16.27 -2.55
C ASN A 231 -21.44 -15.77 -1.11
N CYS A 232 -22.47 -15.09 -0.58
CA CYS A 232 -22.46 -14.45 0.74
C CYS A 232 -23.30 -15.19 1.78
N TRP A 233 -23.52 -16.50 1.66
CA TRP A 233 -24.36 -17.21 2.61
C TRP A 233 -23.55 -18.27 3.31
N GLY A 234 -23.47 -18.13 4.63
CA GLY A 234 -22.94 -19.14 5.52
C GLY A 234 -23.60 -20.52 5.33
N PRO A 235 -23.13 -21.53 6.06
CA PRO A 235 -22.78 -22.90 5.64
C PRO A 235 -23.82 -23.81 4.94
N ASN A 236 -25.02 -23.32 4.60
CA ASN A 236 -26.12 -24.16 4.12
C ASN A 236 -26.43 -24.12 2.62
N ARG A 237 -25.57 -23.55 1.75
CA ARG A 237 -25.63 -23.84 0.31
C ARG A 237 -24.25 -24.23 -0.23
N ARG A 238 -24.18 -25.49 -0.68
CA ARG A 238 -22.96 -26.19 -1.12
C ARG A 238 -22.36 -25.47 -2.33
N GLY A 239 -21.18 -24.89 -2.17
CA GLY A 239 -20.42 -24.30 -3.28
C GLY A 239 -18.98 -23.94 -2.92
N LEU A 240 -18.72 -23.44 -1.71
CA LEU A 240 -17.38 -23.04 -1.29
C LEU A 240 -16.65 -24.21 -0.61
N ARG A 241 -15.38 -24.40 -1.01
CA ARG A 241 -14.49 -25.44 -0.48
C ARG A 241 -14.39 -25.28 1.05
N ARG A 242 -14.47 -26.40 1.77
CA ARG A 242 -14.46 -26.55 3.25
C ARG A 242 -13.38 -25.81 4.06
N ARG A 243 -12.46 -25.05 3.45
CA ARG A 243 -11.35 -24.38 4.15
C ARG A 243 -11.68 -22.97 4.64
N ASP A 244 -12.71 -22.31 4.11
CA ASP A 244 -13.00 -20.90 4.42
C ASP A 244 -14.30 -20.73 5.24
N ASN A 245 -14.71 -21.77 6.00
CA ASN A 245 -15.95 -21.74 6.81
C ASN A 245 -15.78 -20.91 8.08
N ILE A 246 -16.73 -20.02 8.37
CA ILE A 246 -16.79 -19.14 9.55
C ILE A 246 -16.74 -19.89 10.88
N ASP A 247 -17.26 -21.13 10.90
CA ASP A 247 -17.27 -22.00 12.09
C ASP A 247 -15.86 -22.43 12.54
N ASN A 248 -14.85 -22.33 11.65
CA ASN A 248 -13.48 -22.74 11.95
C ASN A 248 -12.64 -21.57 12.53
N TRP A 249 -13.23 -20.40 12.74
CA TRP A 249 -12.47 -19.20 13.12
C TRP A 249 -12.29 -19.09 14.64
N PRO A 250 -11.08 -18.74 15.14
CA PRO A 250 -10.85 -18.50 16.56
C PRO A 250 -11.74 -17.36 17.08
N GLY A 251 -12.56 -17.64 18.09
CA GLY A 251 -13.48 -16.65 18.69
C GLY A 251 -14.89 -16.62 18.08
N TYR A 252 -15.19 -17.45 17.08
CA TYR A 252 -16.55 -17.61 16.59
C TYR A 252 -17.48 -18.13 17.70
N GLY A 253 -18.60 -17.46 17.93
CA GLY A 253 -19.55 -17.77 19.00
C GLY A 253 -19.43 -16.91 20.27
N ASP A 254 -18.33 -16.19 20.46
CA ASP A 254 -18.02 -15.47 21.71
C ASP A 254 -17.51 -14.05 21.41
N SER A 255 -18.37 -13.05 21.62
CA SER A 255 -18.07 -11.64 21.36
C SER A 255 -16.86 -11.11 22.15
N SER A 256 -16.45 -11.80 23.23
CA SER A 256 -15.28 -11.45 24.04
C SER A 256 -13.94 -11.93 23.47
N ARG A 257 -13.96 -12.75 22.41
CA ARG A 257 -12.78 -13.38 21.82
C ARG A 257 -12.39 -12.84 20.45
N HIS A 258 -13.06 -11.79 19.97
CA HIS A 258 -12.55 -11.00 18.85
C HIS A 258 -11.35 -10.20 19.33
N VAL A 259 -10.17 -10.82 19.32
CA VAL A 259 -8.92 -10.14 19.61
C VAL A 259 -8.52 -9.39 18.34
N PHE A 260 -9.06 -8.20 18.19
CA PHE A 260 -8.43 -7.19 17.34
C PHE A 260 -7.77 -6.23 18.32
N GLU A 261 -6.43 -6.21 18.29
CA GLU A 261 -5.66 -5.30 19.13
C GLU A 261 -6.22 -3.90 18.95
N ASN A 262 -6.64 -3.29 20.06
CA ASN A 262 -6.97 -1.89 20.10
C ASN A 262 -5.70 -1.14 19.69
N VAL A 263 -5.65 -0.68 18.44
CA VAL A 263 -4.73 0.40 18.09
C VAL A 263 -5.32 1.65 18.75
N THR A 264 -5.07 1.80 20.05
CA THR A 264 -5.23 3.08 20.73
C THR A 264 -4.28 4.03 20.04
N SER A 265 -4.85 4.95 19.27
CA SER A 265 -4.14 6.10 18.73
C SER A 265 -3.47 6.84 19.89
N ALA A 266 -2.14 6.92 19.83
CA ALA A 266 -1.32 7.84 20.61
C ALA A 266 -0.46 8.63 19.62
#